data_AF-A0A377XEZ5-F1
#
_entry.id   AF-A0A377XEZ5-F1
#
_cell.length_a   1.000
_cell.length_b   1.000
_cell.length_c   1.000
_cell.angle_alpha   90.00
_cell.angle_beta   90.00
_cell.angle_gamma   90.00
#
_symmetry.space_group_name_H-M   'P 1'
#
loop_
_entity.id
_entity.type
_entity.pdbx_description
1 polymer ?
#
loop_
_entity_poly.entity_id
_entity_poly.type
_entity_poly.pdbx_seq_one_letter_code
_entity_poly.pdbx_strand_id
1 'polypeptide(L)'
;MVSSSAPTPRSGVYYFSQGWKLIGLPGIRRYVFLPLLVNVLLMGAAFWWLFTRLGSWIPSLMSHVPDWLQWLNYLLWPVVVLSILLVFGYFFSTIANWIAAPFSGLLAEQLEARLTGATPPDVGVFGIMKDIPRIMKREWQKLAWYLPRAIVLLLLYFIPGVGQTVSAGTLVPVQRMDAGDSIL
;
A
#
# COMPACT_ATOMS: atom_id res chain seq x y z
N MET A 1 9.34 44.81 21.36
CA MET A 1 9.94 43.48 21.62
C MET A 1 8.84 42.45 21.42
N VAL A 2 8.87 41.71 20.31
CA VAL A 2 7.90 40.64 20.02
C VAL A 2 8.45 39.37 20.64
N SER A 3 7.77 38.86 21.66
CA SER A 3 8.12 37.61 22.32
C SER A 3 7.82 36.44 21.38
N SER A 4 8.82 35.93 20.69
CA SER A 4 8.74 34.69 19.92
C SER A 4 8.61 33.52 20.89
N SER A 5 7.38 33.02 21.10
CA SER A 5 7.15 31.78 21.84
C SER A 5 7.70 30.60 21.02
N ALA A 6 8.73 29.95 21.54
CA ALA A 6 9.29 28.73 20.93
C ALA A 6 8.19 27.66 20.82
N PRO A 7 8.05 26.96 19.68
CA PRO A 7 7.08 25.89 19.53
C PRO A 7 7.44 24.77 20.52
N THR A 8 6.56 24.53 21.49
CA THR A 8 6.71 23.43 22.44
C THR A 8 6.84 22.13 21.63
N PRO A 9 7.83 21.26 21.89
CA PRO A 9 7.96 20.01 21.15
C PRO A 9 6.74 19.13 21.46
N ARG A 10 5.77 19.14 20.55
CA ARG A 10 4.52 18.37 20.69
C ARG A 10 4.81 16.95 20.21
N SER A 11 4.57 15.97 21.08
CA SER A 11 4.82 14.57 20.76
C SER A 11 3.97 14.10 19.57
N GLY A 12 4.47 13.15 18.77
CA GLY A 12 3.71 12.59 17.64
C GLY A 12 2.35 12.00 18.05
N VAL A 13 2.21 11.58 19.31
CA VAL A 13 0.95 11.08 19.89
C VAL A 13 -0.10 12.19 19.99
N TYR A 14 0.32 13.44 20.25
CA TYR A 14 -0.58 14.60 20.24
C TYR A 14 -1.21 14.80 18.86
N TYR A 15 -0.39 14.77 17.79
CA TYR A 15 -0.89 14.86 16.41
C TYR A 15 -1.82 13.70 16.02
N PHE A 16 -1.57 12.49 16.51
CA PHE A 16 -2.45 11.34 16.30
C PHE A 16 -3.84 11.55 16.95
N SER A 17 -3.87 12.01 18.21
CA SER A 17 -5.11 12.34 18.91
C SER A 17 -5.87 13.52 18.27
N GLN A 18 -5.14 14.50 17.74
CA GLN A 18 -5.70 15.63 16.99
C GLN A 18 -6.36 15.11 15.71
N GLY A 19 -5.66 14.26 14.95
CA GLY A 19 -6.18 13.63 13.73
C GLY A 19 -7.48 12.86 13.96
N TRP A 20 -7.58 12.12 15.07
CA TRP A 20 -8.81 11.41 15.46
C TRP A 20 -10.00 12.35 15.68
N LYS A 21 -9.78 13.51 16.33
CA LYS A 21 -10.80 14.56 16.49
C LYS A 21 -11.18 15.19 15.15
N LEU A 22 -10.23 15.39 14.24
CA LEU A 22 -10.49 15.98 12.92
C LEU A 22 -11.29 15.06 11.98
N ILE A 23 -11.06 13.74 12.03
CA ILE A 23 -11.85 12.75 11.26
C ILE A 23 -13.34 12.83 11.63
N GLY A 24 -13.65 13.21 12.88
CA GLY A 24 -15.01 13.36 13.39
C GLY A 24 -15.76 14.62 12.94
N LEU A 25 -15.13 15.60 12.28
CA LEU A 25 -15.80 16.86 11.93
C LEU A 25 -16.78 16.71 10.74
N PRO A 26 -18.01 17.25 10.84
CA PRO A 26 -19.00 17.20 9.76
C PRO A 26 -18.49 18.00 8.56
N GLY A 27 -18.12 17.29 7.49
CA GLY A 27 -17.50 17.87 6.28
C GLY A 27 -16.33 17.04 5.76
N ILE A 28 -15.46 16.56 6.66
CA ILE A 28 -14.29 15.70 6.33
C ILE A 28 -14.69 14.22 6.29
N ARG A 29 -15.70 13.82 7.07
CA ARG A 29 -16.22 12.45 7.13
C ARG A 29 -16.45 11.84 5.74
N ARG A 30 -17.16 12.54 4.84
CA ARG A 30 -17.45 12.02 3.48
C ARG A 30 -16.19 11.64 2.71
N TYR A 31 -15.11 12.40 2.92
CA TYR A 31 -13.85 12.20 2.24
C TYR A 31 -13.07 11.03 2.85
N VAL A 32 -13.14 10.80 4.16
CA VAL A 32 -12.54 9.60 4.81
C VAL A 32 -13.34 8.33 4.52
N PHE A 33 -14.67 8.42 4.51
CA PHE A 33 -15.56 7.29 4.24
C PHE A 33 -15.51 6.83 2.79
N LEU A 34 -15.25 7.71 1.81
CA LEU A 34 -15.22 7.34 0.39
C LEU A 34 -14.15 6.30 0.03
N PRO A 35 -12.84 6.48 0.35
CA PRO A 35 -11.82 5.48 0.08
C PRO A 35 -12.02 4.21 0.90
N LEU A 36 -12.52 4.31 2.14
CA LEU A 36 -12.89 3.12 2.92
C LEU A 36 -14.03 2.33 2.27
N LEU A 37 -15.08 3.02 1.82
CA LEU A 37 -16.23 2.41 1.17
C LEU A 37 -15.83 1.79 -0.17
N VAL A 38 -15.04 2.49 -0.98
CA VAL A 38 -14.47 1.94 -2.22
C VAL A 38 -13.63 0.70 -1.93
N ASN A 39 -12.77 0.73 -0.91
CA ASN A 39 -11.96 -0.43 -0.52
C ASN A 39 -12.84 -1.60 -0.05
N VAL A 40 -13.83 -1.38 0.80
CA VAL A 40 -14.75 -2.43 1.27
C VAL A 40 -15.58 -3.01 0.13
N LEU A 41 -16.09 -2.18 -0.79
CA LEU A 41 -16.82 -2.65 -1.96
C LEU A 41 -15.92 -3.45 -2.91
N LEU A 42 -14.71 -2.95 -3.19
CA LEU A 42 -13.72 -3.63 -4.00
C LEU A 42 -13.34 -4.98 -3.38
N MET A 43 -12.94 -4.97 -2.10
CA MET A 43 -12.54 -6.16 -1.35
C MET A 43 -13.69 -7.17 -1.30
N GLY A 44 -14.90 -6.73 -0.97
CA GLY A 44 -16.09 -7.57 -0.92
C GLY A 44 -16.42 -8.20 -2.27
N ALA A 45 -16.42 -7.41 -3.34
CA ALA A 45 -16.67 -7.91 -4.70
C ALA A 45 -15.57 -8.90 -5.15
N ALA A 46 -14.32 -8.63 -4.79
CA ALA A 46 -13.19 -9.49 -5.11
C ALA A 46 -13.24 -10.81 -4.36
N PHE A 47 -13.54 -10.80 -3.06
CA PHE A 47 -13.75 -12.02 -2.28
C PHE A 47 -14.94 -12.81 -2.83
N TRP A 48 -16.06 -12.15 -3.13
CA TRP A 48 -17.21 -12.80 -3.75
C TRP A 48 -16.82 -13.51 -5.05
N TRP A 49 -16.15 -12.78 -5.96
CA TRP A 49 -15.68 -13.34 -7.22
C TRP A 49 -14.68 -14.50 -6.99
N LEU A 50 -13.74 -14.35 -6.06
CA LEU A 50 -12.77 -15.39 -5.71
C LEU A 50 -13.49 -16.66 -5.24
N PHE A 51 -14.45 -16.55 -4.34
CA PHE A 51 -15.24 -17.69 -3.86
C PHE A 51 -15.93 -18.43 -5.01
N THR A 52 -16.46 -17.72 -6.01
CA THR A 52 -17.05 -18.36 -7.21
C THR A 52 -16.02 -19.05 -8.11
N ARG A 53 -14.74 -18.63 -8.08
CA ARG A 53 -13.65 -19.21 -8.87
C ARG A 53 -12.90 -20.33 -8.15
N LEU A 54 -12.84 -20.31 -6.82
CA LEU A 54 -12.19 -21.35 -6.02
C LEU A 54 -12.76 -22.75 -6.33
N GLY A 55 -14.07 -22.84 -6.55
CA GLY A 55 -14.73 -24.10 -6.89
C GLY A 55 -14.22 -24.77 -8.18
N SER A 56 -13.68 -24.01 -9.14
CA SER A 56 -13.08 -24.56 -10.36
C SER A 56 -11.55 -24.56 -10.35
N TRP A 57 -10.93 -23.58 -9.70
CA TRP A 57 -9.46 -23.47 -9.63
C TRP A 57 -8.84 -24.54 -8.75
N ILE A 58 -9.45 -24.85 -7.59
CA ILE A 58 -8.91 -25.88 -6.69
C ILE A 58 -8.91 -27.25 -7.40
N PRO A 59 -10.02 -27.76 -7.97
CA PRO A 59 -9.99 -29.04 -8.67
C PRO A 59 -9.04 -29.05 -9.88
N SER A 60 -8.93 -27.93 -10.62
CA SER A 60 -8.03 -27.83 -11.78
C SER A 60 -6.55 -27.86 -11.41
N LEU A 61 -6.15 -27.27 -10.27
CA LEU A 61 -4.78 -27.40 -9.77
C LEU A 61 -4.52 -28.81 -9.26
N MET A 62 -5.51 -29.41 -8.60
CA MET A 62 -5.41 -30.77 -8.07
C MET A 62 -5.40 -31.84 -9.16
N SER A 63 -6.00 -31.59 -10.33
CA SER A 63 -5.97 -32.53 -11.47
C SER A 63 -4.60 -32.66 -12.13
N HIS A 64 -3.65 -31.75 -11.83
CA HIS A 64 -2.26 -31.87 -12.27
C HIS A 64 -1.44 -32.79 -11.34
N VAL A 65 -1.99 -33.17 -10.18
CA VAL A 65 -1.33 -34.04 -9.23
C VAL A 65 -1.47 -35.49 -9.69
N PRO A 66 -0.35 -36.23 -9.90
CA PRO A 66 -0.40 -37.62 -10.31
C PRO A 66 -1.04 -38.53 -9.25
N ASP A 67 -1.61 -39.67 -9.66
CA ASP A 67 -2.36 -40.58 -8.79
C ASP A 67 -1.55 -41.12 -7.60
N TRP A 68 -0.24 -41.33 -7.77
CA TRP A 68 0.65 -41.80 -6.70
C TRP A 68 0.89 -40.75 -5.59
N LEU A 69 0.59 -39.46 -5.84
CA LEU A 69 0.66 -38.37 -4.88
C LEU A 69 -0.68 -38.07 -4.19
N GLN A 70 -1.75 -38.81 -4.50
CA GLN A 70 -3.09 -38.54 -3.97
C GLN A 70 -3.17 -38.61 -2.44
N TRP A 71 -2.30 -39.38 -1.78
CA TRP A 71 -2.23 -39.41 -0.32
C TRP A 71 -1.82 -38.05 0.29
N LEU A 72 -1.06 -37.23 -0.46
CA LEU A 72 -0.63 -35.89 -0.04
C LEU A 72 -1.71 -34.83 -0.27
N ASN A 73 -2.78 -35.16 -1.00
CA ASN A 73 -3.88 -34.26 -1.34
C ASN A 73 -4.51 -33.62 -0.09
N TYR A 74 -4.65 -34.39 1.00
CA TYR A 74 -5.12 -33.89 2.29
C TYR A 74 -4.30 -32.69 2.81
N LEU A 75 -2.98 -32.69 2.59
CA LEU A 75 -2.07 -31.61 2.97
C LEU A 75 -1.97 -30.52 1.89
N LEU A 76 -2.01 -30.90 0.62
CA LEU A 76 -1.94 -29.96 -0.50
C LEU A 76 -3.18 -29.08 -0.59
N TRP A 77 -4.36 -29.61 -0.31
CA TRP A 77 -5.61 -28.85 -0.39
C TRP A 77 -5.59 -27.56 0.45
N PRO A 78 -5.30 -27.57 1.77
CA PRO A 78 -5.23 -26.35 2.55
C PRO A 78 -4.09 -25.43 2.08
N VAL A 79 -2.95 -26.00 1.65
CA VAL A 79 -1.82 -25.21 1.13
C VAL A 79 -2.22 -24.46 -0.16
N VAL A 80 -2.92 -25.11 -1.08
CA VAL A 80 -3.39 -24.52 -2.34
C VAL A 80 -4.42 -23.44 -2.05
N VAL A 81 -5.41 -23.73 -1.19
CA VAL A 81 -6.42 -22.75 -0.77
C VAL A 81 -5.76 -21.52 -0.17
N LEU A 82 -4.84 -21.72 0.78
CA LEU A 82 -4.13 -20.64 1.45
C LEU A 82 -3.25 -19.85 0.48
N SER A 83 -2.55 -20.53 -0.43
CA SER A 83 -1.71 -19.88 -1.45
C SER A 83 -2.54 -19.01 -2.40
N ILE A 84 -3.69 -19.51 -2.87
CA ILE A 84 -4.60 -18.72 -3.70
C ILE A 84 -5.10 -17.50 -2.93
N LEU A 85 -5.57 -17.68 -1.69
CA LEU A 85 -6.04 -16.59 -0.84
C LEU A 85 -4.96 -15.53 -0.63
N LEU A 86 -3.71 -15.95 -0.40
CA LEU A 86 -2.60 -15.06 -0.09
C LEU A 86 -2.13 -14.29 -1.33
N VAL A 87 -1.92 -14.99 -2.46
CA VAL A 87 -1.54 -14.36 -3.73
C VAL A 87 -2.65 -13.43 -4.22
N PHE A 88 -3.89 -13.89 -4.22
CA PHE A 88 -5.03 -13.07 -4.62
C PHE A 88 -5.22 -11.88 -3.68
N GLY A 89 -5.17 -12.10 -2.37
CA GLY A 89 -5.30 -11.06 -1.36
C GLY A 89 -4.24 -9.97 -1.51
N TYR A 90 -2.98 -10.35 -1.73
CA TYR A 90 -1.90 -9.40 -1.96
C TYR A 90 -2.04 -8.64 -3.28
N PHE A 91 -2.33 -9.36 -4.37
CA PHE A 91 -2.54 -8.75 -5.69
C PHE A 91 -3.70 -7.75 -5.66
N PHE A 92 -4.83 -8.17 -5.09
CA PHE A 92 -6.01 -7.32 -4.99
C PHE A 92 -5.81 -6.15 -4.03
N SER A 93 -5.18 -6.37 -2.88
CA SER A 93 -4.84 -5.29 -1.93
C SER A 93 -3.94 -4.24 -2.57
N THR A 94 -2.98 -4.67 -3.40
CA THR A 94 -2.11 -3.74 -4.15
C THR A 94 -2.92 -2.88 -5.10
N ILE A 95 -3.83 -3.47 -5.87
CA ILE A 95 -4.72 -2.74 -6.79
C ILE A 95 -5.67 -1.81 -6.03
N ALA A 96 -6.29 -2.29 -4.95
CA ALA A 96 -7.19 -1.50 -4.12
C ALA A 96 -6.48 -0.29 -3.51
N ASN A 97 -5.25 -0.48 -3.00
CA ASN A 97 -4.43 0.60 -2.48
C ASN A 97 -4.02 1.60 -3.56
N TRP A 98 -3.72 1.13 -4.78
CA TRP A 98 -3.45 2.02 -5.92
C TRP A 98 -4.66 2.85 -6.33
N ILE A 99 -5.86 2.26 -6.32
CA ILE A 99 -7.11 2.98 -6.60
C ILE A 99 -7.43 3.96 -5.45
N ALA A 100 -7.13 3.60 -4.21
CA ALA A 100 -7.38 4.42 -3.03
C ALA A 100 -6.40 5.59 -2.86
N ALA A 101 -5.14 5.43 -3.28
CA ALA A 101 -4.08 6.43 -3.18
C ALA A 101 -4.47 7.86 -3.63
N PRO A 102 -5.09 8.08 -4.81
CA PRO A 102 -5.53 9.42 -5.21
C PRO A 102 -6.60 10.00 -4.28
N PHE A 103 -7.50 9.17 -3.75
CA PHE A 103 -8.50 9.63 -2.80
C PHE A 103 -7.87 10.00 -1.46
N SER A 104 -6.88 9.24 -0.98
CA SER A 104 -6.13 9.54 0.24
C SER A 104 -5.34 10.85 0.14
N GLY A 105 -4.72 11.15 -1.01
CA GLY A 105 -4.01 12.41 -1.24
C GLY A 105 -4.93 13.63 -1.21
N LEU A 106 -6.11 13.52 -1.82
CA LEU A 106 -7.17 14.54 -1.75
C LEU A 106 -7.58 14.88 -0.31
N LEU A 107 -7.63 13.88 0.58
CA LEU A 107 -7.97 14.11 1.99
C LEU A 107 -6.93 14.97 2.67
N ALA A 108 -5.66 14.70 2.39
CA ALA A 108 -4.55 15.42 2.98
C ALA A 108 -4.58 16.89 2.58
N GLU A 109 -4.82 17.21 1.30
CA GLU A 109 -4.93 18.59 0.82
C GLU A 109 -6.12 19.34 1.43
N GLN A 110 -7.29 18.69 1.52
CA GLN A 110 -8.46 19.30 2.15
C GLN A 110 -8.29 19.47 3.67
N LEU A 111 -7.60 18.54 4.33
CA LEU A 111 -7.27 18.63 5.75
C LEU A 111 -6.29 19.77 6.02
N GLU A 112 -5.27 19.93 5.17
CA GLU A 112 -4.30 21.01 5.22
C GLU A 112 -4.98 22.37 5.00
N ALA A 113 -5.81 22.51 3.96
CA ALA A 113 -6.55 23.75 3.72
C ALA A 113 -7.43 24.17 4.92
N ARG A 114 -8.05 23.20 5.60
CA ARG A 114 -8.87 23.45 6.81
C ARG A 114 -8.04 23.81 8.04
N LEU A 115 -6.86 23.22 8.22
CA LEU A 115 -5.96 23.51 9.33
C LEU A 115 -5.26 24.86 9.18
N THR A 116 -4.94 25.24 7.93
CA THR A 116 -4.22 26.49 7.61
C THR A 116 -5.17 27.66 7.35
N GLY A 117 -6.49 27.41 7.26
CA GLY A 117 -7.51 28.44 6.99
C GLY A 117 -7.47 28.99 5.56
N ALA A 118 -6.70 28.37 4.67
CA ALA A 118 -6.64 28.73 3.25
C ALA A 118 -7.93 28.27 2.55
N THR A 119 -8.41 29.05 1.59
CA THR A 119 -9.60 28.74 0.80
C THR A 119 -9.46 27.32 0.22
N PRO A 120 -10.40 26.39 0.49
CA PRO A 120 -10.32 25.06 -0.08
C PRO A 120 -10.30 25.20 -1.60
N PRO A 121 -9.30 24.68 -2.32
CA PRO A 121 -9.36 24.67 -3.76
C PRO A 121 -10.59 23.84 -4.16
N ASP A 122 -11.44 24.42 -5.00
CA ASP A 122 -12.77 23.94 -5.38
C ASP A 122 -12.70 22.76 -6.38
N VAL A 123 -11.64 21.97 -6.29
CA VAL A 123 -11.50 20.70 -7.00
C VAL A 123 -12.23 19.64 -6.20
N GLY A 124 -13.55 19.57 -6.42
CA GLY A 124 -14.37 18.46 -5.94
C GLY A 124 -13.79 17.11 -6.38
N VAL A 125 -14.15 16.04 -5.67
CA VAL A 125 -13.73 14.64 -5.91
C VAL A 125 -13.74 14.24 -7.40
N PHE A 126 -14.66 14.83 -8.16
CA PHE A 126 -14.83 14.66 -9.60
C PHE A 126 -13.72 15.30 -10.47
N GLY A 127 -13.18 16.46 -10.08
CA GLY A 127 -12.12 17.15 -10.82
C GLY A 127 -10.82 16.36 -10.81
N ILE A 128 -10.47 15.80 -9.65
CA ILE A 128 -9.26 14.97 -9.52
C ILE A 128 -9.49 13.55 -10.01
N MET A 129 -10.70 12.98 -9.95
CA MET A 129 -11.02 11.74 -10.68
C MET A 129 -10.69 11.82 -12.18
N LYS A 130 -10.79 13.02 -12.77
CA LYS A 130 -10.42 13.27 -14.17
C LYS A 130 -8.90 13.32 -14.38
N ASP A 131 -8.15 13.66 -13.34
CA ASP A 131 -6.67 13.68 -13.33
C ASP A 131 -6.03 12.36 -12.83
N ILE A 132 -6.78 11.50 -12.12
CA ILE A 132 -6.38 10.14 -11.72
C ILE A 132 -5.73 9.35 -12.85
N PRO A 133 -6.33 9.22 -14.06
CA PRO A 133 -5.71 8.44 -15.13
C PRO A 133 -4.36 9.01 -15.58
N ARG A 134 -4.18 10.34 -15.51
CA ARG A 134 -2.91 11.00 -15.85
C ARG A 134 -1.83 10.75 -14.79
N ILE A 135 -2.20 10.74 -13.51
CA ILE A 135 -1.29 10.45 -12.40
C ILE A 135 -0.91 8.96 -12.38
N MET A 136 -1.91 8.07 -12.54
CA MET A 136 -1.69 6.63 -12.63
C MET A 136 -0.75 6.25 -13.79
N LYS A 137 -0.84 6.94 -14.94
CA LYS A 137 0.09 6.73 -16.05
C LYS A 137 1.54 7.04 -15.68
N ARG A 138 1.79 8.04 -14.81
CA ARG A 138 3.13 8.38 -14.31
C ARG A 138 3.65 7.38 -13.29
N GLU A 139 2.81 6.93 -12.37
CA GLU A 139 3.20 5.89 -11.40
C GLU A 139 3.45 4.53 -12.11
N TRP A 140 2.64 4.18 -13.10
CA TRP A 140 2.84 3.00 -13.94
C TRP A 140 4.18 3.03 -14.67
N GLN A 141 4.64 4.20 -15.11
CA GLN A 141 5.97 4.37 -15.71
C GLN A 141 7.09 4.12 -14.68
N LYS A 142 6.93 4.57 -13.43
CA LYS A 142 7.90 4.26 -12.36
C LYS A 142 7.96 2.76 -12.06
N LEU A 143 6.80 2.11 -11.96
CA LEU A 143 6.71 0.67 -11.73
C LEU A 143 7.27 -0.13 -12.90
N ALA A 144 6.93 0.22 -14.13
CA ALA A 144 7.48 -0.41 -15.33
C ALA A 144 9.01 -0.25 -15.43
N TRP A 145 9.57 0.82 -14.84
CA TRP A 145 11.01 1.03 -14.77
C TRP A 145 11.67 0.24 -13.61
N TYR A 146 10.96 0.05 -12.50
CA TYR A 146 11.43 -0.74 -11.35
C TYR A 146 11.30 -2.26 -11.55
N LEU A 147 10.27 -2.71 -12.27
CA LEU A 147 9.97 -4.12 -12.50
C LEU A 147 11.14 -4.91 -13.14
N PRO A 148 11.83 -4.42 -14.18
CA PRO A 148 12.99 -5.13 -14.72
C PRO A 148 14.14 -5.24 -13.71
N ARG A 149 14.36 -4.22 -12.86
CA ARG A 149 15.36 -4.31 -11.77
C ARG A 149 14.97 -5.32 -10.69
N ALA A 150 13.68 -5.37 -10.33
CA ALA A 150 13.16 -6.36 -9.39
C ALA A 150 13.29 -7.79 -9.94
N ILE A 151 13.05 -7.99 -11.24
CA ILE A 151 13.24 -9.29 -11.90
C ILE A 151 14.72 -9.69 -11.92
N VAL A 152 15.63 -8.76 -12.22
CA VAL A 152 17.08 -9.01 -12.14
C VAL A 152 17.50 -9.40 -10.72
N LEU A 153 16.99 -8.70 -9.70
CA LEU A 153 17.24 -9.03 -8.29
C LEU A 153 16.63 -10.38 -7.88
N LEU A 154 15.44 -10.73 -8.39
CA LEU A 154 14.78 -12.00 -8.13
C LEU A 154 15.52 -13.19 -8.79
N LEU A 155 16.04 -12.99 -10.00
CA LEU A 155 16.93 -13.94 -10.67
C LEU A 155 18.25 -14.10 -9.90
N LEU A 156 18.79 -12.99 -9.37
CA LEU A 156 20.00 -13.01 -8.55
C LEU A 156 19.79 -13.70 -7.19
N TYR A 157 18.57 -13.60 -6.62
CA TYR A 157 18.19 -14.28 -5.38
C TYR A 157 18.10 -15.81 -5.54
N PHE A 158 17.86 -16.28 -6.77
CA PHE A 158 17.89 -17.72 -7.11
C PHE A 158 19.32 -18.30 -7.13
N ILE A 159 20.36 -17.46 -7.04
CA ILE A 159 21.75 -17.87 -6.87
C ILE A 159 22.05 -17.95 -5.37
N PRO A 160 22.15 -19.15 -4.78
CA PRO A 160 22.43 -19.31 -3.36
C PRO A 160 23.82 -18.72 -3.02
N GLY A 161 23.88 -17.80 -2.05
CA GLY A 161 25.13 -17.25 -1.50
C GLY A 161 25.33 -15.72 -1.61
N VAL A 162 24.51 -14.98 -2.37
CA VAL A 162 24.68 -13.51 -2.56
C VAL A 162 23.73 -12.68 -1.67
N GLY A 163 22.56 -13.22 -1.31
CA GLY A 163 21.53 -12.46 -0.60
C GLY A 163 21.89 -12.02 0.82
N GLN A 164 22.71 -12.80 1.54
CA GLN A 164 23.09 -12.49 2.93
C GLN A 164 24.29 -11.54 3.05
N THR A 165 25.13 -11.40 2.01
CA THR A 165 26.31 -10.54 2.05
C THR A 165 26.03 -9.10 1.62
N VAL A 166 25.02 -8.87 0.76
CA VAL A 166 24.67 -7.52 0.28
C VAL A 166 23.89 -6.71 1.33
N SER A 167 23.06 -7.36 2.16
CA SER A 167 22.31 -6.67 3.23
C SER A 167 23.21 -6.21 4.38
N ALA A 168 24.25 -6.98 4.72
CA ALA A 168 25.23 -6.60 5.75
C ALA A 168 26.22 -5.52 5.27
N GLY A 169 26.62 -5.52 3.99
CA GLY A 169 27.59 -4.55 3.45
C GLY A 169 27.02 -3.16 3.17
N THR A 170 25.73 -3.05 2.85
CA THR A 170 25.13 -1.77 2.42
C THR A 170 24.62 -0.91 3.58
N LEU A 171 24.47 -1.48 4.78
CA LEU A 171 23.98 -0.74 5.96
C LEU A 171 25.08 -0.07 6.79
N VAL A 172 26.35 -0.43 6.59
CA VAL A 172 27.47 0.15 7.37
C VAL A 172 27.93 1.54 6.88
N PRO A 173 27.98 1.87 5.57
CA PRO A 173 28.51 3.18 5.16
C PRO A 173 27.50 4.33 5.26
N VAL A 174 26.18 4.07 5.22
CA VAL A 174 25.16 5.14 5.26
C VAL A 174 25.05 5.76 6.66
N GLN A 175 25.15 4.97 7.72
CA GLN A 175 25.13 5.49 9.10
C GLN A 175 26.38 6.31 9.47
N ARG A 176 27.46 6.21 8.69
CA ARG A 176 28.73 6.91 8.98
C ARG A 176 28.80 8.31 8.37
N MET A 177 27.92 8.65 7.42
CA MET A 177 27.83 10.00 6.86
C MET A 177 26.99 10.94 7.75
N ASP A 178 25.91 10.45 8.37
CA ASP A 178 25.05 11.31 9.21
C ASP A 178 25.65 11.64 10.59
N ALA A 179 26.63 10.85 11.06
CA ALA A 179 27.31 11.09 12.34
C ALA A 179 28.51 12.05 12.24
N GLY A 180 28.94 12.41 11.02
CA GLY A 180 30.11 13.26 10.78
C GLY A 180 29.80 14.76 10.77
N ASP A 181 28.57 15.15 10.44
CA ASP A 181 28.18 16.56 10.23
C ASP A 181 27.53 17.21 11.46
N SER A 182 27.58 16.57 12.63
CA SER A 182 27.04 17.12 13.88
C SER A 182 28.11 17.59 14.89
N ILE A 183 29.40 17.58 14.53
CA ILE A 183 30.49 18.11 15.38
C ILE A 183 31.51 18.94 14.57
N LEU A 184 31.04 19.84 13.72
CA LEU A 184 31.72 21.07 13.27
C LEU A 184 30.66 22.16 13.04
#